data_AF-A0A9E6CKL6-F1
#
_entry.id   AF-A0A9E6CKL6-F1
#
_cell.length_a   1.000
_cell.length_b   1.000
_cell.length_c   1.000
_cell.angle_alpha   90.00
_cell.angle_beta   90.00
_cell.angle_gamma   90.00
#
_symmetry.space_group_name_H-M   'P 1'
#
loop_
_entity.id
_entity.type
_entity.pdbx_description
1 polymer ?
#
loop_
_entity_poly.entity_id
_entity_poly.type
_entity_poly.pdbx_seq_one_letter_code
_entity_poly.pdbx_strand_id
1 'polypeptide(L)'
;MKIHFAKPLPFTPDFLLRRAGYAPHHDHKTGKSSYTRKLRREFYPRFHLYVMETDKVVTFDLHLDQKKPSYGGTSAHAGEYDGTAVENEITRVKQALHNAARG
;
A
#
# COMPACT_ATOMS: atom_id res chain seq x y z
N MET A 1 -7.39 -3.38 -1.18
CA MET A 1 -8.12 -3.10 0.07
C MET A 1 -7.74 -1.71 0.56
N LYS A 2 -8.73 -0.91 0.95
CA LYS A 2 -8.56 0.49 1.36
C LYS A 2 -8.64 0.62 2.87
N ILE A 3 -7.77 1.42 3.45
CA ILE A 3 -7.79 1.80 4.87
C ILE A 3 -7.77 3.32 4.99
N HIS A 4 -8.58 3.84 5.91
CA HIS A 4 -8.72 5.26 6.17
C HIS A 4 -8.16 5.59 7.55
N PHE A 5 -7.34 6.63 7.63
CA PHE A 5 -6.83 7.18 8.89
C PHE A 5 -7.26 8.63 9.01
N ALA A 6 -7.80 9.00 10.17
CA ALA A 6 -8.09 10.39 10.47
C ALA A 6 -6.78 11.17 10.65
N LYS A 7 -6.74 12.40 10.12
CA LYS A 7 -5.70 13.38 10.44
C LYS A 7 -6.00 14.04 11.81
N PRO A 8 -4.99 14.55 12.54
CA PRO A 8 -3.57 14.59 12.17
C PRO A 8 -2.89 13.22 12.32
N LEU A 9 -2.12 12.83 11.31
CA LEU A 9 -1.16 11.75 11.47
C LEU A 9 0.09 12.29 12.19
N PRO A 10 0.74 11.48 13.04
CA PRO A 10 1.95 11.88 13.76
C PRO A 10 3.12 12.22 12.83
N PHE A 11 3.17 11.55 11.67
CA PHE A 11 4.21 11.74 10.64
C PHE A 11 3.58 11.74 9.25
N THR A 12 4.34 12.19 8.26
CA THR A 12 3.90 12.14 6.86
C THR A 12 3.76 10.68 6.39
N PRO A 13 2.81 10.38 5.49
CA PRO A 13 2.65 9.04 4.94
C PRO A 13 3.93 8.51 4.29
N ASP A 14 4.70 9.35 3.60
CA ASP A 14 5.98 8.98 3.00
C ASP A 14 6.97 8.42 4.03
N PHE A 15 7.14 9.11 5.16
CA PHE A 15 8.06 8.69 6.23
C PHE A 15 7.67 7.31 6.79
N LEU A 16 6.37 7.12 7.04
CA LEU A 16 5.83 5.90 7.59
C LEU A 16 6.00 4.71 6.61
N LEU A 17 5.76 4.95 5.32
CA LEU A 17 5.87 3.93 4.29
C LEU A 17 7.31 3.56 3.96
N ARG A 18 8.21 4.54 3.94
CA ARG A 18 9.66 4.30 3.85
C ARG A 18 10.15 3.38 4.97
N ARG A 19 9.71 3.65 6.21
CA ARG A 19 10.06 2.80 7.38
C ARG A 19 9.43 1.40 7.29
N ALA A 20 8.28 1.27 6.65
CA ALA A 20 7.66 -0.03 6.36
C ALA A 20 8.36 -0.81 5.24
N GLY A 21 9.29 -0.19 4.50
CA GLY A 21 10.06 -0.81 3.41
C GLY A 21 9.43 -0.63 2.03
N TYR A 22 8.55 0.36 1.87
CA TYR A 22 8.00 0.74 0.58
C TYR A 22 8.90 1.75 -0.12
N ALA A 23 9.04 1.57 -1.43
CA ALA A 23 9.69 2.54 -2.31
C ALA A 23 8.64 3.53 -2.84
N PRO A 24 8.81 4.85 -2.61
CA PRO A 24 7.94 5.85 -3.19
C PRO A 24 8.09 5.89 -4.71
N HIS A 25 6.97 6.08 -5.38
CA HIS A 25 6.85 6.30 -6.80
C HIS A 25 5.98 7.53 -6.99
N HIS A 26 6.61 8.64 -7.38
CA HIS A 26 5.91 9.88 -7.58
C HIS A 26 5.53 10.01 -9.05
N ASP A 27 4.23 9.96 -9.33
CA ASP A 27 3.74 10.23 -10.67
C ASP A 27 3.59 11.75 -10.84
N HIS A 28 4.60 12.37 -11.47
CA HIS A 28 4.65 13.81 -11.70
C HIS A 28 3.50 14.33 -12.58
N LYS A 29 2.82 13.46 -13.34
CA LYS A 29 1.72 13.85 -14.23
C LYS A 29 0.39 13.99 -13.50
N THR A 30 0.16 13.15 -12.51
CA THR A 30 -1.09 13.11 -11.74
C THR A 30 -0.95 13.70 -10.34
N GLY A 31 0.27 14.00 -9.89
CA GLY A 31 0.57 14.45 -8.52
C GLY A 31 0.27 13.39 -7.47
N LYS A 32 0.05 12.13 -7.89
CA LYS A 32 -0.26 11.03 -6.98
C LYS A 32 1.03 10.34 -6.54
N SER A 33 1.11 10.11 -5.23
CA SER A 33 2.18 9.29 -4.66
C SER A 33 1.68 7.85 -4.54
N SER A 34 2.29 6.96 -5.32
CA SER A 34 2.14 5.52 -5.14
C SER A 34 3.40 4.94 -4.52
N TYR A 35 3.28 3.79 -3.90
CA TYR A 35 4.34 3.15 -3.15
C TYR A 35 4.34 1.69 -3.52
N THR A 36 5.52 1.11 -3.76
CA THR A 36 5.61 -0.30 -4.11
C THR A 36 6.58 -1.02 -3.21
N ARG A 37 6.23 -2.27 -2.87
CA ARG A 37 7.09 -3.15 -2.07
C ARG A 37 7.14 -4.52 -2.72
N LYS A 38 8.32 -4.90 -3.22
CA LYS A 38 8.52 -6.22 -3.85
C LYS A 38 8.62 -7.27 -2.74
N LEU A 39 7.91 -8.38 -2.89
CA LEU A 39 8.01 -9.51 -1.98
C LEU A 39 9.20 -10.43 -2.32
N ARG A 40 9.62 -10.44 -3.58
CA ARG A 40 10.73 -11.23 -4.11
C ARG A 40 11.67 -10.38 -4.96
N ARG A 41 12.79 -10.96 -5.39
CA ARG A 41 13.76 -10.30 -6.28
C ARG A 41 13.18 -10.06 -7.69
N GLU A 42 12.16 -10.83 -8.05
CA GLU A 42 11.41 -10.71 -9.30
C GLU A 42 10.48 -9.49 -9.30
N PHE A 43 9.96 -9.13 -10.48
CA PHE A 43 9.05 -7.99 -10.65
C PHE A 43 7.70 -8.19 -9.95
N TYR A 44 7.28 -9.44 -9.77
CA TYR A 44 6.05 -9.85 -9.10
C TYR A 44 6.34 -11.04 -8.18
N PRO A 45 5.55 -11.28 -7.12
CA PRO A 45 4.47 -10.43 -6.65
C PRO A 45 4.98 -9.17 -5.92
N ARG A 46 4.26 -8.05 -6.07
CA ARG A 46 4.58 -6.79 -5.40
C ARG A 46 3.33 -6.17 -4.81
N PHE A 47 3.47 -5.56 -3.65
CA PHE A 47 2.44 -4.70 -3.09
C PHE A 47 2.48 -3.34 -3.77
N HIS A 48 1.33 -2.85 -4.17
CA HIS A 48 1.12 -1.52 -4.71
C HIS A 48 0.17 -0.77 -3.78
N LEU A 49 0.66 0.31 -3.19
CA LEU A 49 -0.05 1.12 -2.21
C LEU A 49 -0.23 2.53 -2.75
N TYR A 50 -1.46 2.94 -2.97
CA TYR A 50 -1.77 4.32 -3.32
C TYR A 50 -2.09 5.11 -2.06
N VAL A 51 -1.46 6.27 -1.90
CA VAL A 51 -1.79 7.20 -0.82
C VAL A 51 -2.58 8.35 -1.39
N MET A 52 -3.77 8.55 -0.85
CA MET A 52 -4.61 9.70 -1.15
C MET A 52 -4.80 10.48 0.14
N GLU A 53 -4.30 11.71 0.15
CA GLU A 53 -4.43 12.60 1.29
C GLU A 53 -5.55 13.60 1.04
N THR A 54 -6.44 13.75 2.01
CA THR A 54 -7.42 14.82 2.08
C THR A 54 -7.16 15.65 3.35
N ASP A 55 -7.86 16.77 3.53
CA ASP A 55 -7.75 17.61 4.73
C ASP A 55 -8.00 16.85 6.03
N LYS A 56 -8.94 15.89 6.02
CA LYS A 56 -9.41 15.21 7.23
C LYS A 56 -8.93 13.76 7.34
N VAL A 57 -8.65 13.12 6.22
CA VAL A 57 -8.40 11.67 6.15
C VAL A 57 -7.25 11.36 5.19
N VAL A 58 -6.41 10.40 5.56
CA VAL A 58 -5.47 9.74 4.66
C VAL A 58 -5.99 8.36 4.32
N THR A 59 -6.16 8.11 3.02
CA THR A 59 -6.59 6.82 2.48
C THR A 59 -5.38 6.11 1.90
N PHE A 60 -5.13 4.89 2.38
CA PHE A 60 -4.15 3.98 1.81
C PHE A 60 -4.89 2.86 1.10
N ASP A 61 -4.66 2.71 -0.20
CA ASP A 61 -5.25 1.65 -1.01
C ASP A 61 -4.18 0.63 -1.39
N LEU A 62 -4.17 -0.51 -0.70
CA LEU A 62 -3.19 -1.59 -0.88
C LEU A 62 -3.72 -2.66 -1.84
N HIS A 63 -2.94 -2.96 -2.86
CA HIS A 63 -3.20 -3.99 -3.86
C HIS A 63 -2.00 -4.94 -3.90
N LEU A 64 -2.24 -6.23 -4.15
CA LEU A 64 -1.19 -7.19 -4.43
C LEU A 64 -1.19 -7.48 -5.93
N ASP A 65 -0.18 -6.97 -6.62
CA ASP A 65 0.05 -7.32 -8.01
C ASP A 65 0.78 -8.67 -8.05
N GLN A 66 0.09 -9.75 -8.42
CA GLN A 66 0.70 -11.08 -8.56
C GLN A 66 1.35 -11.35 -9.92
N LYS A 67 0.89 -10.65 -10.97
CA LYS A 67 1.41 -10.77 -12.33
C LYS A 67 1.28 -9.45 -13.07
N LYS A 68 2.01 -9.29 -14.19
CA LYS A 68 1.78 -8.18 -15.12
C LYS A 68 0.31 -8.21 -15.54
N PRO A 69 -0.42 -7.07 -15.53
CA PRO A 69 -1.82 -7.05 -15.96
C PRO A 69 -1.89 -7.50 -17.42
N SER A 70 -2.29 -8.75 -17.65
CA SER A 70 -2.80 -9.18 -18.95
C SER A 70 -4.23 -8.67 -19.01
N TYR A 71 -4.50 -7.69 -19.87
CA TYR A 71 -5.85 -7.34 -20.30
C TYR A 71 -6.44 -8.52 -21.09
N GLY A 72 -6.85 -9.56 -20.37
CA GLY A 72 -7.39 -10.80 -20.89
C GLY A 72 -8.17 -11.44 -19.76
N GLY A 73 -9.49 -11.48 -19.93
CA GLY A 73 -10.45 -11.69 -18.87
C GLY A 73 -10.37 -13.03 -18.14
N THR A 74 -11.31 -13.13 -17.21
CA THR A 74 -11.70 -14.27 -16.37
C THR A 74 -11.17 -14.22 -14.95
N SER A 75 -12.08 -13.83 -14.06
CA SER A 75 -12.06 -13.99 -12.60
C SER A 75 -12.21 -15.47 -12.27
N ALA A 76 -11.30 -16.05 -11.49
CA ALA A 76 -11.52 -17.31 -10.78
C ALA A 76 -10.37 -17.60 -9.79
N HIS A 77 -10.67 -17.55 -8.49
CA HIS A 77 -9.95 -18.22 -7.37
C HIS A 77 -8.56 -17.75 -6.88
N ALA A 78 -8.03 -16.59 -7.29
CA ALA A 78 -6.80 -16.04 -6.67
C ALA A 78 -7.03 -15.29 -5.34
N GLY A 79 -8.29 -15.00 -5.00
CA GLY A 79 -8.66 -14.04 -3.95
C GLY A 79 -8.36 -14.44 -2.51
N GLU A 80 -8.17 -15.73 -2.19
CA GLU A 80 -7.98 -16.17 -0.81
C GLU A 80 -6.54 -15.90 -0.31
N TYR A 81 -5.54 -16.23 -1.13
CA TYR A 81 -4.14 -15.90 -0.85
C TYR A 81 -3.86 -14.40 -0.98
N ASP A 82 -4.49 -13.72 -1.95
CA ASP A 82 -4.42 -12.27 -2.08
C ASP A 82 -5.03 -11.59 -0.85
N GLY A 83 -6.18 -12.07 -0.37
CA GLY A 83 -6.83 -11.58 0.84
C GLY A 83 -5.90 -11.69 2.05
N THR A 84 -5.44 -12.89 2.37
CA THR A 84 -4.59 -13.12 3.55
C THR A 84 -3.27 -12.35 3.46
N ALA A 85 -2.62 -12.29 2.30
CA ALA A 85 -1.36 -11.54 2.13
C ALA A 85 -1.56 -10.02 2.28
N VAL A 86 -2.62 -9.47 1.68
CA VAL A 86 -2.98 -8.04 1.77
C VAL A 86 -3.40 -7.69 3.21
N GLU A 87 -4.16 -8.55 3.88
CA GLU A 87 -4.59 -8.35 5.27
C GLU A 87 -3.41 -8.38 6.26
N ASN A 88 -2.49 -9.33 6.10
CA ASN A 88 -1.27 -9.40 6.89
C ASN A 88 -0.40 -8.15 6.69
N GLU A 89 -0.27 -7.69 5.45
CA GLU A 89 0.49 -6.47 5.14
C GLU A 89 -0.20 -5.21 5.69
N ILE A 90 -1.53 -5.12 5.62
CA ILE A 90 -2.29 -4.03 6.26
C ILE A 90 -2.08 -4.02 7.77
N THR A 91 -2.10 -5.20 8.40
CA THR A 91 -1.86 -5.33 9.84
C THR A 91 -0.46 -4.85 10.21
N ARG A 92 0.55 -5.23 9.42
CA ARG A 92 1.92 -4.75 9.58
C ARG A 92 2.03 -3.23 9.39
N VAL A 93 1.40 -2.67 8.36
CA VAL A 93 1.41 -1.21 8.12
C VAL A 93 0.72 -0.49 9.26
N LYS A 94 -0.45 -0.95 9.72
CA LYS A 94 -1.14 -0.42 10.91
C LYS A 94 -0.24 -0.43 12.14
N GLN A 95 0.45 -1.53 12.41
CA GLN A 95 1.39 -1.62 13.53
C GLN A 95 2.57 -0.66 13.39
N ALA A 96 3.15 -0.53 12.19
CA ALA A 96 4.23 0.42 11.93
C ALA A 96 3.77 1.88 12.14
N LEU A 97 2.57 2.23 11.66
CA LEU A 97 1.95 3.53 11.86
C LEU A 97 1.68 3.80 13.34
N HIS A 98 1.15 2.81 14.05
CA HIS A 98 0.85 2.90 15.47
C HIS A 98 2.10 3.05 16.34
N ASN A 99 3.16 2.31 16.02
CA ASN A 99 4.44 2.41 16.72
C ASN A 99 5.13 3.75 16.45
N ALA A 100 5.05 4.25 15.21
CA ALA A 100 5.53 5.59 14.89
C ALA A 100 4.75 6.64 15.68
N ALA A 101 3.44 6.53 15.84
CA ALA A 101 2.62 7.48 16.60
C ALA A 101 2.98 7.64 18.08
N ARG A 102 3.69 6.67 18.66
CA ARG A 102 4.05 6.64 20.09
C ARG A 102 5.50 6.98 20.39
N GLY A 103 6.34 7.13 19.36
CA GLY A 103 7.75 7.50 19.50
C GLY A 103 7.96 8.98 19.23
#